data_AF-A0A7C4C424-F1
#
_entry.id   AF-A0A7C4C424-F1
#
_cell.length_a   1.000
_cell.length_b   1.000
_cell.length_c   1.000
_cell.angle_alpha   90.00
_cell.angle_beta   90.00
_cell.angle_gamma   90.00
#
_symmetry.space_group_name_H-M   'P 1'
#
loop_
_entity.id
_entity.type
_entity.pdbx_description
1 polymer ?
#
loop_
_entity_poly.entity_id
_entity_poly.type
_entity_poly.pdbx_seq_one_letter_code
_entity_poly.pdbx_strand_id
1 'polypeptide(L)'
;MGLDDIISKFIANALTRVLILQTLSSGELLGGYHILKRITKTLNIRIKLSTFYTILKDMEMKGYINSISSDGKNRVYNITQKGKNALNLSKKYLKTKINDIISKTE
;
A
#
# COMPACT_ATOMS: atom_id res chain seq x y z
N MET A 1 -6.31 24.53 0.16
CA MET A 1 -6.25 23.12 -0.29
C MET A 1 -7.58 22.83 -0.93
N GLY A 2 -7.59 22.53 -2.22
CA GLY A 2 -8.83 22.29 -2.97
C GLY A 2 -9.39 20.89 -2.73
N LEU A 3 -10.60 20.64 -3.23
CA LEU A 3 -11.25 19.33 -3.16
C LEU A 3 -10.46 18.27 -3.96
N ASP A 4 -9.87 18.69 -5.08
CA ASP A 4 -8.97 17.93 -5.95
C ASP A 4 -7.73 17.41 -5.21
N ASP A 5 -7.10 18.23 -4.36
CA ASP A 5 -5.97 17.82 -3.53
C ASP A 5 -6.37 16.74 -2.51
N ILE A 6 -7.55 16.91 -1.89
CA ILE A 6 -8.10 15.96 -0.91
C ILE A 6 -8.32 14.59 -1.57
N ILE A 7 -8.99 14.59 -2.72
CA ILE A 7 -9.29 13.39 -3.49
C ILE A 7 -7.99 12.71 -3.94
N SER A 8 -7.05 13.48 -4.51
CA SER A 8 -5.76 12.97 -4.97
C SER A 8 -4.98 12.30 -3.85
N LYS A 9 -4.93 12.92 -2.67
CA LYS A 9 -4.27 12.36 -1.48
C LYS A 9 -4.96 11.09 -0.99
N PHE A 10 -6.29 11.05 -1.00
CA PHE A 10 -7.07 9.88 -0.61
C PHE A 10 -6.77 8.69 -1.54
N ILE A 11 -6.81 8.92 -2.87
CA ILE A 11 -6.50 7.90 -3.88
C ILE A 11 -5.06 7.42 -3.72
N ALA A 12 -4.08 8.33 -3.59
CA ALA A 12 -2.68 7.97 -3.40
C ALA A 12 -2.48 7.07 -2.16
N ASN A 13 -3.13 7.43 -1.05
CA ASN A 13 -3.08 6.65 0.19
C ASN A 13 -3.72 5.26 0.04
N ALA A 14 -4.82 5.15 -0.71
CA ALA A 14 -5.48 3.87 -0.98
C ALA A 14 -4.58 2.97 -1.85
N LEU A 15 -4.05 3.50 -2.95
CA LEU A 15 -3.14 2.78 -3.85
C LEU A 15 -1.84 2.36 -3.16
N THR A 16 -1.32 3.22 -2.27
CA THR A 16 -0.14 2.91 -1.45
C THR A 16 -0.34 1.63 -0.64
N ARG A 17 -1.50 1.44 0.01
CA ARG A 17 -1.80 0.24 0.80
C ARG A 17 -1.79 -1.02 -0.06
N VAL A 18 -2.42 -0.95 -1.23
CA VAL A 18 -2.45 -2.06 -2.20
C VAL A 18 -1.03 -2.39 -2.68
N LEU A 19 -0.22 -1.38 -2.96
CA LEU A 19 1.16 -1.58 -3.40
C LEU A 19 2.10 -2.06 -2.30
N ILE A 20 1.89 -1.70 -1.03
CA ILE A 20 2.62 -2.29 0.10
C ILE A 20 2.38 -3.80 0.10
N LEU A 21 1.11 -4.24 0.06
CA LEU A 21 0.76 -5.66 0.03
C LEU A 21 1.33 -6.35 -1.21
N GLN A 22 1.20 -5.73 -2.39
CA GLN A 22 1.77 -6.28 -3.63
C GLN A 22 3.29 -6.43 -3.53
N THR A 23 3.98 -5.43 -2.99
CA THR A 23 5.44 -5.42 -2.84
C THR A 23 5.92 -6.50 -1.89
N LEU A 24 5.19 -6.74 -0.79
CA LEU A 24 5.51 -7.79 0.19
C LEU A 24 5.04 -9.19 -0.26
N SER A 25 4.16 -9.28 -1.26
CA SER A 25 3.65 -10.56 -1.76
C SER A 25 4.69 -11.41 -2.49
N SER A 26 5.84 -10.84 -2.87
CA SER A 26 6.97 -11.58 -3.45
C SER A 26 7.66 -12.53 -2.46
N GLY A 27 7.38 -12.41 -1.16
CA GLY A 27 8.02 -13.22 -0.10
C GLY A 27 9.34 -12.64 0.41
N GLU A 28 9.82 -11.53 -0.15
CA GLU A 28 11.01 -10.82 0.36
C GLU A 28 10.70 -10.07 1.65
N LEU A 29 11.56 -10.21 2.67
CA LEU A 29 11.56 -9.34 3.84
C LEU A 29 12.18 -8.00 3.46
N LEU A 30 11.39 -6.92 3.53
CA LEU A 30 11.82 -5.61 3.06
C LEU A 30 11.81 -4.57 4.16
N GLY A 31 12.88 -3.77 4.22
CA GLY A 31 12.93 -2.58 5.06
C GLY A 31 11.97 -1.49 4.56
N GLY A 32 11.45 -0.67 5.49
CA GLY A 32 10.48 0.38 5.16
C GLY A 32 10.93 1.32 4.03
N TYR A 33 12.22 1.69 4.01
CA TYR A 33 12.78 2.52 2.94
C TYR A 33 12.72 1.85 1.55
N HIS A 34 13.00 0.55 1.46
CA HIS A 34 12.94 -0.19 0.21
C HIS A 34 11.50 -0.29 -0.31
N ILE A 35 10.54 -0.51 0.59
CA ILE A 35 9.11 -0.52 0.26
C ILE A 35 8.69 0.85 -0.28
N LEU A 36 9.02 1.93 0.44
CA LEU A 36 8.71 3.31 0.00
C LEU A 36 9.31 3.61 -1.38
N LYS A 37 10.59 3.28 -1.59
CA LYS A 37 11.27 3.51 -2.87
C LYS A 37 10.57 2.78 -4.03
N ARG A 38 10.13 1.53 -3.83
CA ARG A 38 9.37 0.78 -4.85
C ARG A 38 8.02 1.44 -5.13
N ILE A 39 7.26 1.82 -4.11
CA ILE A 39 5.94 2.45 -4.26
C ILE A 39 6.03 3.81 -4.97
N THR A 40 6.96 4.67 -4.56
CA THR A 40 7.15 5.98 -5.19
C THR A 40 7.54 5.84 -6.66
N LYS A 41 8.38 4.85 -7.00
CA LYS A 41 8.71 4.54 -8.40
C LYS A 41 7.50 4.06 -9.20
N THR A 42 6.63 3.23 -8.61
CA THR A 42 5.46 2.67 -9.28
C THR A 42 4.34 3.69 -9.47
N LEU A 43 4.03 4.51 -8.46
CA LEU A 43 2.93 5.48 -8.53
C LEU A 43 3.32 6.78 -9.21
N ASN A 44 4.61 7.09 -9.31
CA ASN A 44 5.10 8.43 -9.67
C ASN A 44 4.49 9.55 -8.78
N ILE A 45 4.16 9.22 -7.53
CA ILE A 45 3.58 10.13 -6.53
C ILE A 45 4.54 10.27 -5.36
N ARG A 46 4.79 11.50 -4.92
CA ARG A 46 5.58 11.79 -3.73
C ARG A 46 4.77 11.55 -2.46
N ILE A 47 5.06 10.44 -1.77
CA ILE A 47 4.47 10.13 -0.46
C ILE A 47 5.39 10.67 0.63
N LYS A 48 4.84 11.46 1.56
CA LYS A 48 5.61 11.92 2.73
C LYS A 48 6.00 10.72 3.59
N LEU A 49 7.24 10.73 4.10
CA LEU A 49 7.79 9.66 4.94
C LEU A 49 6.89 9.37 6.16
N SER A 50 6.41 10.42 6.82
CA SER A 50 5.47 10.31 7.94
C SER A 50 4.16 9.63 7.55
N THR A 51 3.55 10.01 6.42
CA THR A 51 2.34 9.36 5.90
C THR A 51 2.59 7.87 5.64
N PHE A 52 3.71 7.54 5.02
CA PHE A 52 4.07 6.16 4.71
C PHE A 52 4.20 5.30 5.98
N TYR A 53 4.92 5.77 7.00
CA TYR A 53 5.05 5.02 8.25
C TYR A 53 3.74 4.96 9.05
N THR A 54 2.89 5.98 8.98
CA THR A 54 1.53 5.91 9.53
C THR A 54 0.70 4.83 8.85
N ILE A 55 0.81 4.69 7.52
CA ILE A 55 0.13 3.61 6.77
C ILE A 55 0.67 2.23 7.19
N LEU A 56 2.00 2.07 7.30
CA LEU A 56 2.58 0.81 7.76
C LEU A 56 2.09 0.43 9.16
N LYS A 57 2.10 1.39 10.11
CA LYS A 57 1.61 1.15 11.47
C LYS A 57 0.13 0.77 11.49
N ASP A 58 -0.71 1.43 10.70
CA ASP A 58 -2.14 1.09 10.56
C ASP A 58 -2.34 -0.32 9.98
N MET A 59 -1.59 -0.67 8.94
CA MET A 59 -1.67 -1.99 8.31
C MET A 59 -1.19 -3.11 9.23
N GLU A 60 -0.14 -2.85 10.02
CA GLU A 60 0.39 -3.77 11.03
C GLU A 60 -0.62 -3.98 12.16
N MET A 61 -1.16 -2.89 12.72
CA MET A 61 -2.19 -2.93 13.76
C MET A 61 -3.45 -3.71 13.30
N LYS A 62 -3.81 -3.59 12.02
CA LYS A 62 -4.93 -4.35 11.42
C LYS A 62 -4.56 -5.79 11.04
N GLY A 63 -3.30 -6.20 11.23
CA GLY A 63 -2.82 -7.56 10.98
C GLY A 63 -2.67 -7.92 9.50
N TYR A 64 -2.56 -6.94 8.60
CA TYR A 64 -2.30 -7.22 7.18
C TYR A 64 -0.81 -7.46 6.89
N ILE A 65 0.07 -6.88 7.71
CA ILE A 65 1.52 -7.04 7.66
C ILE A 65 2.04 -7.26 9.08
N ASN A 66 3.22 -7.82 9.21
CA ASN A 66 3.98 -7.90 10.47
C ASN A 66 5.35 -7.27 10.25
N SER A 67 5.93 -6.69 11.30
CA SER A 67 7.34 -6.30 11.31
C SER A 67 8.19 -7.19 12.21
N ILE A 68 9.44 -7.41 11.80
CA ILE A 68 10.49 -8.05 12.58
C ILE A 68 11.59 -7.01 12.78
N SER A 69 12.11 -6.90 14.00
CA SER A 69 13.21 -5.98 14.31
C SER A 69 14.31 -6.72 15.06
N SER A 70 15.54 -6.64 14.56
CA SER A 70 16.70 -7.21 15.25
C SER A 70 17.32 -6.27 16.30
N ASP A 71 17.06 -4.97 16.21
CA ASP A 71 17.75 -3.93 17.01
C ASP A 71 16.86 -2.70 17.34
N GLY A 72 15.56 -2.77 17.08
CA GLY A 72 14.60 -1.67 17.26
C GLY A 72 14.65 -0.58 16.19
N LYS A 73 15.71 -0.49 15.37
CA LYS A 73 15.89 0.53 14.32
C LYS A 73 15.60 -0.03 12.92
N ASN A 74 16.05 -1.25 12.65
CA ASN A 74 15.90 -1.89 11.35
C ASN A 74 14.69 -2.83 11.37
N ARG A 75 13.52 -2.28 11.01
CA ARG A 75 12.30 -3.07 10.81
C ARG A 75 12.21 -3.57 9.38
N VAL A 76 12.11 -4.88 9.23
CA VAL A 76 11.69 -5.53 7.98
C VAL A 76 10.24 -5.95 8.09
N TYR A 77 9.51 -5.90 6.98
CA TYR A 77 8.09 -6.20 6.94
C TYR A 77 7.82 -7.45 6.12
N ASN A 78 6.79 -8.20 6.51
CA ASN A 78 6.24 -9.33 5.77
C ASN A 78 4.72 -9.23 5.70
N ILE A 79 4.13 -9.78 4.64
CA ILE A 79 2.67 -9.88 4.49
C ILE A 79 2.12 -11.08 5.27
N THR A 80 0.99 -10.90 5.96
CA THR A 80 0.30 -11.99 6.64
C THR A 80 -0.64 -12.74 5.69
N GLN A 81 -1.20 -13.87 6.11
CA GLN A 81 -2.26 -14.55 5.33
C GLN A 81 -3.49 -13.64 5.14
N LYS A 82 -3.86 -12.87 6.18
CA LYS A 82 -4.92 -11.86 6.10
C LYS A 82 -4.59 -10.78 5.07
N GLY A 83 -3.33 -10.32 5.02
CA GLY A 83 -2.83 -9.38 4.02
C GLY A 83 -2.92 -9.94 2.60
N LYS A 84 -2.52 -11.20 2.38
CA LYS A 84 -2.62 -11.87 1.07
C LYS A 84 -4.07 -11.96 0.59
N ASN A 85 -4.99 -12.35 1.48
CA ASN A 85 -6.42 -12.40 1.17
C ASN A 85 -6.96 -11.00 0.82
N ALA A 86 -6.60 -9.98 1.61
CA ALA A 86 -6.99 -8.60 1.35
C ALA A 86 -6.44 -8.05 0.02
N LEU A 87 -5.21 -8.40 -0.36
CA LEU A 87 -4.62 -8.05 -1.65
C LEU A 87 -5.41 -8.64 -2.80
N ASN A 88 -5.76 -9.93 -2.74
CA ASN A 88 -6.52 -10.60 -3.78
C ASN A 88 -7.92 -9.99 -3.96
N LEU A 89 -8.62 -9.73 -2.85
CA LEU A 89 -9.91 -9.05 -2.88
C LEU A 89 -9.80 -7.62 -3.45
N SER A 90 -8.78 -6.87 -3.04
CA SER A 90 -8.55 -5.50 -3.51
C SER A 90 -8.25 -5.47 -5.02
N LYS A 91 -7.44 -6.40 -5.53
CA LYS A 91 -7.17 -6.54 -6.97
C LYS A 91 -8.44 -6.81 -7.76
N LYS A 92 -9.26 -7.76 -7.29
CA LYS A 92 -10.53 -8.10 -7.94
C LYS A 92 -11.46 -6.89 -7.95
N TYR A 93 -11.63 -6.23 -6.80
CA TYR A 93 -12.48 -5.05 -6.66
C TYR A 93 -12.04 -3.90 -7.58
N LEU A 94 -10.74 -3.56 -7.60
CA LEU A 94 -10.21 -2.48 -8.44
C LEU A 94 -10.37 -2.79 -9.92
N LYS A 95 -10.08 -4.03 -10.35
CA LYS A 95 -10.26 -4.45 -11.74
C LYS A 95 -11.72 -4.31 -12.18
N THR A 96 -12.66 -4.80 -11.37
CA THR A 96 -14.10 -4.68 -11.67
C THR A 96 -14.52 -3.22 -11.70
N LYS A 97 -14.16 -2.41 -10.70
CA LYS A 97 -14.58 -1.01 -10.65
C LYS A 97 -14.02 -0.15 -11.78
N ILE A 98 -12.77 -0.36 -12.18
CA ILE A 98 -12.19 0.36 -13.31
C ILE A 98 -12.93 -0.01 -14.60
N ASN A 99 -13.19 -1.31 -14.82
CA ASN A 99 -13.94 -1.77 -15.98
C ASN A 99 -15.37 -1.20 -16.01
N ASP A 100 -16.09 -1.21 -14.88
CA ASP A 100 -17.44 -0.68 -14.75
C ASP A 100 -17.52 0.82 -15.06
N ILE A 101 -16.46 1.58 -14.73
CA ILE A 101 -16.39 3.02 -15.02
C ILE A 101 -16.16 3.22 -16.52
N ILE A 102 -15.18 2.52 -17.09
CA ILE A 102 -14.84 2.63 -18.52
C ILE A 102 -16.04 2.28 -19.39
N SER A 103 -16.74 1.18 -19.09
CA SER A 103 -17.88 0.70 -19.89
C SER A 103 -19.14 1.57 -19.79
N LYS A 104 -19.18 2.55 -18.88
CA LYS A 104 -20.31 3.49 -18.74
C LYS A 104 -20.04 4.85 -19.40
N THR A 105 -18.81 5.06 -19.83
CA THR A 105 -18.35 6.27 -20.53
C THR A 105 -18.20 6.06 -22.04
N GLU A 106 -18.41 4.82 -22.52
CA GLU A 106 -18.65 4.45 -23.92
C GLU A 106 -20.15 4.33 -24.18
#